data_AF-A0A7S2Q5Y6-F1
#
_entry.id   AF-A0A7S2Q5Y6-F1
#
_cell.length_a   1.000
_cell.length_b   1.000
_cell.length_c   1.000
_cell.angle_alpha   90.00
_cell.angle_beta   90.00
_cell.angle_gamma   90.00
#
_symmetry.space_group_name_H-M   'P 1'
#
loop_
_entity.id
_entity.type
_entity.pdbx_description
1 polymer ?
#
loop_
_entity_poly.entity_id
_entity_poly.type
_entity_poly.pdbx_seq_one_letter_code
_entity_poly.pdbx_strand_id
1 'polypeptide(L)'
;ERVCGRWIHKGSGRSYHVKYAPPKSMNMGFDCKPLPETMKDDETGDALMQRPDDTAEALTKRLEGYHKETLPILDHYRPRGVVRHIDGGAPIERVWEDVQSKLGRQ
;
A
#
# COMPACT_ATOMS: atom_id res chain seq x y z
N GLU A 1 6.18 7.89 1.67
CA GLU A 1 6.72 7.23 0.45
C GLU A 1 5.76 6.19 -0.13
N ARG A 2 5.28 5.19 0.63
CA ARG A 2 4.45 4.08 0.11
C ARG A 2 3.12 4.49 -0.56
N VAL A 3 2.56 5.64 -0.20
CA VAL A 3 1.30 6.15 -0.76
C VAL A 3 1.57 6.90 -2.07
N CYS A 4 2.50 7.84 -2.08
CA CYS A 4 2.76 8.70 -3.25
C CYS A 4 3.35 7.96 -4.47
N GLY A 5 3.94 6.77 -4.28
CA GLY A 5 4.51 5.98 -5.37
C GLY A 5 3.57 4.92 -5.94
N ARG A 6 2.30 4.89 -5.52
CA ARG A 6 1.34 3.83 -5.84
C ARG A 6 0.61 4.07 -7.16
N TRP A 7 0.50 3.01 -7.94
CA TRP A 7 -0.27 2.93 -9.18
C TRP A 7 -1.28 1.79 -9.07
N ILE A 8 -2.47 1.95 -9.63
CA ILE A 8 -3.57 1.00 -9.47
C ILE A 8 -4.17 0.66 -10.84
N HIS A 9 -4.40 -0.62 -11.08
CA HIS A 9 -5.20 -1.08 -12.22
C HIS A 9 -6.69 -0.99 -11.86
N LYS A 10 -7.45 -0.13 -12.56
CA LYS A 10 -8.86 0.15 -12.24
C LYS A 10 -9.78 -1.07 -12.32
N GLY A 11 -9.53 -1.99 -13.25
CA GLY A 11 -10.38 -3.16 -13.47
C GLY A 11 -10.25 -4.23 -12.38
N SER A 12 -9.04 -4.44 -11.86
CA SER A 12 -8.74 -5.53 -10.91
C SER A 12 -8.51 -5.07 -9.47
N GLY A 13 -8.14 -3.80 -9.26
CA GLY A 13 -7.69 -3.29 -7.96
C GLY A 13 -6.23 -3.62 -7.63
N ARG A 14 -5.50 -4.33 -8.50
CA ARG A 14 -4.05 -4.58 -8.33
C ARG A 14 -3.31 -3.27 -8.14
N SER A 15 -2.38 -3.27 -7.20
CA SER A 15 -1.56 -2.12 -6.85
C SER A 15 -0.10 -2.40 -7.13
N TYR A 16 0.56 -1.44 -7.78
CA TYR A 16 1.98 -1.42 -8.08
C TYR A 16 2.63 -0.25 -7.36
N HIS A 17 3.94 -0.31 -7.17
CA HIS A 17 4.70 0.77 -6.55
C HIS A 17 6.05 0.96 -7.23
N VAL A 18 6.35 2.18 -7.67
CA VAL A 18 7.56 2.54 -8.43
C VAL A 18 8.88 1.96 -7.89
N LYS A 19 9.05 1.93 -6.56
CA LYS A 19 10.24 1.39 -5.88
C LYS A 19 10.10 -0.04 -5.35
N TYR A 20 8.97 -0.37 -4.72
CA TYR A 20 8.83 -1.61 -3.94
C TYR A 20 8.23 -2.77 -4.76
N ALA A 21 7.47 -2.47 -5.81
CA ALA A 21 6.81 -3.45 -6.67
C ALA A 21 6.49 -2.81 -8.04
N PRO A 22 7.51 -2.45 -8.84
CA PRO A 22 7.29 -1.79 -10.12
C PRO A 22 6.62 -2.75 -11.12
N PRO A 23 5.73 -2.27 -11.99
CA PRO A 23 5.25 -3.08 -13.10
C PRO A 23 6.39 -3.30 -14.11
N LYS A 24 6.35 -4.42 -14.83
CA LYS A 24 7.39 -4.80 -15.80
C LYS A 24 7.53 -3.80 -16.94
N SER A 25 6.45 -3.11 -17.28
CA SER A 25 6.43 -2.12 -18.37
C SER A 25 6.95 -0.74 -17.95
N MET A 26 7.29 -0.53 -16.67
CA MET A 26 7.70 0.78 -16.15
C MET A 26 8.98 1.29 -16.81
N ASN A 27 8.91 2.46 -17.44
CA ASN A 27 10.06 3.23 -17.86
C ASN A 27 10.12 4.58 -17.15
N MET A 28 11.34 5.07 -16.96
CA MET A 28 11.62 6.36 -16.34
C MET A 28 11.85 7.43 -17.42
N GLY A 29 11.25 8.60 -17.24
CA GLY A 29 11.50 9.79 -18.02
C GLY A 29 12.82 10.47 -17.63
N PHE A 30 13.17 11.51 -18.37
CA PHE A 30 14.39 12.31 -18.14
C PHE A 30 14.42 12.97 -16.75
N ASP A 31 13.26 13.20 -16.15
CA ASP A 31 13.08 13.78 -14.82
C ASP A 31 13.07 12.73 -13.69
N CYS A 32 13.48 11.49 -13.99
CA CYS A 32 13.44 10.36 -13.06
C CYS A 32 12.04 10.10 -12.48
N LYS A 33 10.99 10.37 -13.26
CA LYS A 33 9.61 9.97 -12.94
C LYS A 33 9.13 8.87 -13.87
N PRO A 34 8.25 7.97 -13.39
CA PRO A 34 7.62 6.98 -14.27
C PRO A 34 6.81 7.68 -15.37
N LEU A 35 7.00 7.25 -16.61
CA LEU A 35 6.23 7.74 -17.75
C LEU A 35 4.82 7.12 -17.70
N PRO A 36 3.74 7.92 -17.54
CA PRO A 36 2.38 7.38 -17.40
C PRO A 36 1.95 6.47 -18.55
N GLU A 37 2.41 6.76 -19.76
CA GLU A 37 2.15 5.98 -20.98
C GLU A 37 2.75 4.56 -20.96
N THR A 38 3.79 4.35 -20.15
CA THR A 38 4.46 3.05 -19.98
C THR A 38 3.95 2.27 -18.77
N MET A 39 3.15 2.89 -17.91
CA MET A 39 2.61 2.25 -16.71
C MET A 39 1.39 1.39 -17.07
N LYS A 40 1.62 0.10 -17.28
CA LYS A 40 0.59 -0.88 -17.65
C LYS A 40 0.55 -2.02 -16.63
N ASP A 41 -0.62 -2.61 -16.50
CA ASP A 41 -0.82 -3.79 -15.68
C ASP A 41 -0.11 -5.00 -16.30
N ASP A 42 0.60 -5.77 -15.48
CA ASP A 42 1.43 -6.89 -15.95
C ASP A 42 0.60 -8.09 -16.44
N GLU A 43 -0.68 -8.18 -16.09
CA GLU A 43 -1.56 -9.27 -16.50
C GLU A 43 -2.45 -8.90 -17.68
N THR A 44 -3.05 -7.71 -17.67
CA THR A 44 -4.01 -7.30 -18.72
C THR A 44 -3.41 -6.38 -19.77
N GLY A 45 -2.30 -5.69 -19.47
CA GLY A 45 -1.74 -4.65 -20.33
C GLY A 45 -2.51 -3.32 -20.30
N ASP A 46 -3.56 -3.22 -19.49
CA ASP A 46 -4.34 -1.99 -19.33
C ASP A 46 -3.54 -0.90 -18.62
N ALA A 47 -3.90 0.37 -18.86
CA ALA A 47 -3.24 1.49 -18.23
C ALA A 47 -3.44 1.51 -16.71
N LEU A 48 -2.36 1.75 -15.98
CA LEU A 48 -2.40 2.01 -14.55
C LEU A 48 -2.71 3.49 -14.30
N MET A 49 -3.35 3.77 -13.17
CA MET A 49 -3.63 5.14 -12.73
C MET A 49 -3.07 5.42 -11.33
N GLN A 50 -2.60 6.63 -11.10
CA GLN A 50 -2.40 7.14 -9.74
C GLN A 50 -3.70 7.74 -9.23
N ARG A 51 -3.92 7.67 -7.91
CA ARG A 51 -5.04 8.34 -7.29
C ARG A 51 -4.72 9.83 -7.04
N PRO A 52 -5.70 10.72 -7.18
CA PRO A 52 -5.48 12.15 -6.95
C PRO A 52 -5.14 12.49 -5.49
N ASP A 53 -5.50 11.62 -4.54
CA ASP A 53 -5.23 11.79 -3.11
C ASP A 53 -3.91 11.17 -2.64
N ASP A 54 -3.10 10.59 -3.53
CA ASP A 54 -1.79 10.03 -3.21
C ASP A 54 -0.70 11.14 -3.18
N THR A 55 -0.96 12.23 -2.44
CA THR A 55 -0.05 13.38 -2.27
C THR A 55 0.48 13.47 -0.84
N ALA A 56 1.61 14.16 -0.65
CA ALA A 56 2.19 14.35 0.68
C ALA A 56 1.23 15.11 1.62
N GLU A 57 0.55 16.14 1.12
CA GLU A 57 -0.41 16.91 1.91
C GLU A 57 -1.61 16.06 2.35
N ALA A 58 -2.21 15.31 1.42
CA ALA A 58 -3.33 14.42 1.72
C ALA A 58 -2.90 13.30 2.69
N LEU A 59 -1.68 12.78 2.55
CA LEU A 59 -1.13 11.77 3.45
C LEU A 59 -1.04 12.27 4.90
N THR A 60 -0.53 13.49 5.12
CA THR A 60 -0.43 14.07 6.46
C THR A 60 -1.79 14.17 7.13
N LYS A 61 -2.77 14.78 6.44
CA LYS A 61 -4.15 14.91 6.94
C LYS A 61 -4.77 13.55 7.26
N ARG A 62 -4.52 12.54 6.42
CA ARG A 62 -5.04 11.17 6.63
C ARG A 62 -4.40 10.49 7.83
N LEU A 63 -3.10 10.66 8.06
CA LEU A 63 -2.41 10.09 9.22
C LEU A 63 -2.89 10.73 10.53
N GLU A 64 -3.08 12.05 10.54
CA GLU A 64 -3.68 12.75 11.68
C GLU A 64 -5.07 12.20 12.02
N GLY A 65 -5.94 12.06 11.02
CA GLY A 65 -7.26 11.43 11.18
C GLY A 65 -7.17 10.00 11.69
N TYR A 66 -6.27 9.17 11.14
CA TYR A 66 -6.05 7.80 11.60
C TYR A 66 -5.66 7.75 13.08
N HIS A 67 -4.71 8.59 13.52
CA HIS A 67 -4.27 8.62 14.92
C HIS A 67 -5.38 9.10 15.86
N LYS A 68 -6.21 10.04 15.42
CA LYS A 68 -7.31 10.59 16.22
C LYS A 68 -8.52 9.66 16.33
N GLU A 69 -8.87 8.99 15.24
CA GLU A 69 -10.16 8.30 15.12
C GLU A 69 -10.02 6.78 15.05
N THR A 70 -9.00 6.27 14.38
CA THR A 70 -8.83 4.83 14.16
C THR A 70 -7.98 4.18 15.26
N LEU A 71 -6.89 4.83 15.69
CA LEU A 71 -6.01 4.27 16.71
C LEU A 71 -6.72 3.98 18.05
N PRO A 72 -7.63 4.83 18.56
CA PRO A 72 -8.34 4.57 19.83
C PRO A 72 -9.27 3.35 19.76
N ILE A 73 -9.63 2.86 18.57
CA ILE A 73 -10.40 1.62 18.43
C ILE A 73 -9.64 0.44 19.07
N LEU A 74 -8.31 0.48 19.08
CA LEU A 74 -7.50 -0.54 19.76
C LEU A 74 -7.76 -0.58 21.27
N ASP A 75 -8.09 0.55 21.91
CA ASP A 75 -8.36 0.58 23.35
C ASP A 75 -9.65 -0.17 23.71
N HIS A 76 -10.58 -0.28 22.76
CA HIS A 76 -11.77 -1.12 22.91
C HIS A 76 -11.47 -2.62 22.82
N TYR A 77 -10.56 -3.02 21.91
CA TYR A 77 -10.29 -4.45 21.64
C TYR A 77 -9.15 -5.03 22.48
N ARG A 78 -8.20 -4.22 22.95
CA ARG A 78 -7.06 -4.67 23.78
C ARG A 78 -7.50 -5.47 25.02
N PRO A 79 -8.48 -5.02 25.83
CA PRO A 79 -8.93 -5.77 27.02
C PRO A 79 -9.55 -7.12 26.69
N ARG A 80 -10.07 -7.31 25.45
CA ARG A 80 -10.67 -8.56 25.00
C ARG A 80 -9.63 -9.61 24.57
N GLY A 81 -8.35 -9.26 24.55
CA GLY A 81 -7.26 -10.18 24.20
C GLY A 81 -7.19 -10.59 22.72
N VAL A 82 -8.00 -9.96 21.86
CA VAL A 82 -8.10 -10.30 20.42
C VAL A 82 -7.13 -9.52 19.53
N VAL A 83 -6.44 -8.52 20.07
CA VAL A 83 -5.50 -7.69 19.30
C VAL A 83 -4.18 -8.44 19.12
N ARG A 84 -3.67 -8.44 17.89
CA ARG A 84 -2.34 -8.94 17.52
C ARG A 84 -1.63 -7.84 16.74
N HIS A 85 -0.38 -7.55 17.10
CA HIS A 85 0.45 -6.57 16.42
C HIS A 85 1.30 -7.26 15.35
N ILE A 86 1.38 -6.65 14.17
CA ILE A 86 2.16 -7.07 13.00
C ILE A 86 2.96 -5.86 12.52
N ASP A 87 4.25 -6.06 12.21
CA ASP A 87 5.09 -5.02 11.63
C ASP A 87 4.85 -4.89 10.12
N GLY A 88 4.08 -3.89 9.70
CA GLY A 88 3.82 -3.58 8.29
C GLY A 88 5.00 -2.95 7.53
N GLY A 89 6.13 -2.66 8.20
CA GLY A 89 7.36 -2.18 7.57
C GLY A 89 8.20 -3.26 6.92
N ALA A 90 7.99 -4.52 7.30
CA ALA A 90 8.73 -5.68 6.83
C ALA A 90 8.45 -6.04 5.35
N PRO A 91 9.28 -6.90 4.72
CA PRO A 91 8.99 -7.50 3.40
C PRO A 91 7.66 -8.26 3.40
N ILE A 92 6.99 -8.32 2.24
CA ILE A 92 5.63 -8.84 2.11
C ILE A 92 5.50 -10.29 2.59
N GLU A 93 6.52 -11.12 2.31
CA GLU A 93 6.57 -12.53 2.73
C GLU A 93 6.60 -12.64 4.26
N ARG A 94 7.41 -11.82 4.92
CA ARG A 94 7.53 -11.79 6.37
C ARG A 94 6.25 -11.28 7.04
N VAL A 95 5.60 -10.27 6.45
CA VAL A 95 4.30 -9.79 6.94
C VAL A 95 3.26 -10.91 6.86
N TRP A 96 3.22 -11.65 5.76
CA TRP A 96 2.29 -12.77 5.57
C TRP A 96 2.52 -13.89 6.60
N GLU A 97 3.77 -14.28 6.83
CA GLU A 97 4.14 -15.29 7.84
C GLU A 97 3.72 -14.88 9.26
N ASP A 98 3.97 -13.62 9.66
CA ASP A 98 3.58 -13.12 10.98
C ASP A 98 2.05 -13.13 11.15
N VAL A 99 1.30 -12.75 10.10
CA VAL A 99 -0.16 -12.83 10.11
C VAL A 99 -0.65 -14.27 10.32
N GLN A 100 -0.11 -15.25 9.58
CA GLN A 100 -0.49 -16.65 9.73
C GLN A 100 -0.18 -17.18 11.13
N SER A 101 1.02 -16.88 11.62
CA SER A 101 1.49 -17.26 12.97
C SER A 101 0.57 -16.72 14.07
N LYS A 102 0.22 -15.43 14.03
CA LYS A 102 -0.64 -14.78 15.04
C LYS A 102 -2.10 -15.25 15.01
N LEU A 103 -2.57 -15.74 13.86
CA LEU A 103 -3.90 -16.31 13.67
C LEU A 103 -3.97 -17.81 13.98
N GLY A 104 -2.84 -18.47 14.23
CA GLY A 104 -2.78 -19.91 14.54
C GLY A 104 -3.15 -20.81 13.36
N ARG A 105 -3.07 -20.30 12.13
CA ARG A 105 -3.23 -21.11 10.91
C ARG A 105 -1.86 -21.65 10.52
N GLN A 106 -1.58 -22.90 10.94
CA GLN A 106 -0.46 -23.69 10.40
C GLN A 106 -0.86 -24.32 9.07
#